data_AF-A0A250WYV5-F1
#
_entry.id   AF-A0A250WYV5-F1
#
_cell.length_a   1.000
_cell.length_b   1.000
_cell.length_c   1.000
_cell.angle_alpha   90.00
_cell.angle_beta   90.00
_cell.angle_gamma   90.00
#
_symmetry.space_group_name_H-M   'P 1'
#
loop_
_entity.id
_entity.type
_entity.pdbx_description
1 polymer ?
#
loop_
_entity_poly.entity_id
_entity_poly.type
_entity_poly.pdbx_seq_one_letter_code
_entity_poly.pdbx_strand_id
1 'polypeptide(L)'
;MQTFRQASRFNYTQVFVYYTSCTYYSRSLVPYSTFNISTMASKHVIDHEDESEEEAPKTKSRTSVSKRAKNSADQDGSPSTKKPRAKKLGSQPIIDEIGWTCIPPSLICKDFDSKPSKKIAAFDVDGTLIHTKSGSPFAKGPDDWKFFNKKVPSVLQDLEKQGFRIVIFSNQGGIKSALTGKAAANAKGKISQMLKEAGVPALVFLATGGDDLRKPGTGMWELLCKEHNGGIIPDKSQCFFVGDAAGRESDWMNKETNLPADTDKQFAANVGIGFKVPEDLFGTSEAKKIPPAPANKGATTDLSSNTNAEILTIFKELSDHYFSTGEDKARFKAVAFKKVVSALVSFPQKICTSNLKDVNAVQGVGKGSMAVIKEYLETGKVQELETIRASKGGVSEEEAKPTEGVVAKGGDVSHPAPKSVAAAVAFKFM
;
A
#
# COMPACT_ATOMS: atom_id res chain seq x y z
N MET A 1 -72.08 8.36 -40.99
CA MET A 1 -71.98 6.92 -41.33
C MET A 1 -70.68 6.76 -42.14
N GLN A 2 -69.67 6.04 -41.65
CA GLN A 2 -69.50 4.56 -41.66
C GLN A 2 -69.04 4.01 -43.03
N THR A 3 -68.09 3.07 -43.18
CA THR A 3 -66.93 2.59 -42.35
C THR A 3 -66.09 1.58 -43.20
N PHE A 4 -65.01 1.01 -42.63
CA PHE A 4 -64.16 -0.10 -43.15
C PHE A 4 -63.21 0.25 -44.33
N ARG A 5 -61.95 -0.23 -44.45
CA ARG A 5 -61.17 -1.41 -43.95
C ARG A 5 -61.40 -2.78 -44.64
N GLN A 6 -60.49 -3.14 -45.54
CA GLN A 6 -59.75 -4.43 -45.62
C GLN A 6 -58.38 -4.11 -46.30
N ALA A 7 -57.19 -4.61 -45.93
CA ALA A 7 -56.69 -5.81 -45.23
C ALA A 7 -56.27 -6.98 -46.17
N SER A 8 -55.03 -6.93 -46.66
CA SER A 8 -54.30 -8.06 -47.25
C SER A 8 -53.49 -8.83 -46.18
N ARG A 9 -53.07 -10.07 -46.48
CA ARG A 9 -52.57 -11.06 -45.50
C ARG A 9 -51.20 -11.65 -45.88
N PHE A 10 -50.62 -12.36 -44.89
CA PHE A 10 -49.52 -13.33 -44.98
C PHE A 10 -48.09 -12.75 -45.12
N ASN A 11 -47.03 -13.41 -44.63
CA ASN A 11 -46.98 -14.71 -43.95
C ASN A 11 -46.02 -14.76 -42.73
N TYR A 12 -46.19 -15.77 -41.87
CA TYR A 12 -45.31 -16.07 -40.73
C TYR A 12 -44.16 -17.00 -41.16
N THR A 13 -43.05 -16.98 -40.41
CA THR A 13 -42.09 -18.09 -40.38
C THR A 13 -41.53 -18.23 -38.96
N GLN A 14 -41.73 -19.40 -38.34
CA GLN A 14 -41.14 -19.77 -37.04
C GLN A 14 -39.85 -20.58 -37.28
N VAL A 15 -38.97 -20.62 -36.28
CA VAL A 15 -37.91 -21.64 -36.16
C VAL A 15 -37.91 -22.18 -34.73
N PHE A 16 -37.73 -23.50 -34.59
CA PHE A 16 -37.91 -24.26 -33.34
C PHE A 16 -37.03 -25.54 -33.33
N VAL A 17 -36.67 -26.14 -32.18
CA VAL A 17 -36.82 -25.65 -30.79
C VAL A 17 -35.48 -25.07 -30.29
N TYR A 18 -34.58 -25.67 -29.48
CA TYR A 18 -34.59 -26.88 -28.64
C TYR A 18 -33.95 -26.59 -27.27
N TYR A 19 -34.47 -27.27 -26.24
CA TYR A 19 -33.97 -27.25 -24.87
C TYR A 19 -33.06 -28.45 -24.61
N THR A 20 -32.04 -28.26 -23.76
CA THR A 20 -31.66 -29.22 -22.72
C THR A 20 -31.30 -28.47 -21.45
N SER A 21 -31.52 -29.10 -20.29
CA SER A 21 -31.63 -28.42 -19.00
C SER A 21 -30.57 -28.91 -17.99
N CYS A 22 -30.24 -28.04 -17.04
CA CYS A 22 -29.89 -28.49 -15.70
C CYS A 22 -30.39 -27.48 -14.65
N THR A 23 -31.02 -28.00 -13.61
CA THR A 23 -31.45 -27.26 -12.40
C THR A 23 -30.34 -27.42 -11.32
N TYR A 24 -30.35 -26.86 -10.11
CA TYR A 24 -31.44 -26.34 -9.28
C TYR A 24 -30.82 -25.46 -8.17
N TYR A 25 -31.31 -24.24 -7.92
CA TYR A 25 -31.29 -23.65 -6.57
C TYR A 25 -32.41 -22.63 -6.39
N SER A 26 -32.89 -22.46 -5.15
CA SER A 26 -34.20 -21.86 -4.88
C SER A 26 -34.19 -20.33 -4.79
N ARG A 27 -35.36 -19.74 -5.07
CA ARG A 27 -35.67 -18.32 -4.87
C ARG A 27 -35.63 -17.94 -3.38
N SER A 28 -35.16 -16.73 -3.13
CA SER A 28 -35.75 -15.81 -2.14
C SER A 28 -35.70 -14.39 -2.70
N LEU A 29 -36.80 -13.94 -3.31
CA LEU A 29 -36.99 -12.55 -3.72
C LEU A 29 -37.66 -11.79 -2.57
N VAL A 30 -37.07 -10.68 -2.15
CA VAL A 30 -37.69 -9.71 -1.22
C VAL A 30 -37.74 -8.37 -1.95
N PRO A 31 -38.90 -7.71 -2.07
CA PRO A 31 -39.05 -6.52 -2.90
C PRO A 31 -38.45 -5.28 -2.22
N TYR A 32 -37.71 -4.48 -2.99
CA TYR A 32 -37.39 -3.11 -2.59
C TYR A 32 -38.64 -2.23 -2.73
N SER A 33 -39.08 -1.64 -1.62
CA SER A 33 -40.17 -0.67 -1.62
C SER A 33 -39.67 0.70 -2.08
N THR A 34 -40.19 1.20 -3.19
CA THR A 34 -39.98 2.58 -3.61
C THR A 34 -40.90 3.51 -2.82
N PHE A 35 -40.33 4.34 -1.93
CA PHE A 35 -41.05 5.48 -1.35
C PHE A 35 -40.46 6.79 -1.85
N ASN A 36 -41.34 7.63 -2.40
CA ASN A 36 -41.05 8.94 -2.94
C ASN A 36 -42.21 9.85 -2.57
N ILE A 37 -42.00 10.79 -1.64
CA ILE A 37 -43.00 11.76 -1.21
C ILE A 37 -42.35 13.14 -1.17
N SER A 38 -42.98 14.09 -1.86
CA SER A 38 -42.60 15.50 -1.88
C SER A 38 -43.41 16.28 -0.84
N THR A 39 -42.81 17.35 -0.32
CA THR A 39 -43.47 18.58 0.17
C THR A 39 -44.78 18.46 0.97
N MET A 40 -44.73 18.80 2.25
CA MET A 40 -45.67 19.80 2.80
C MET A 40 -44.93 20.79 3.70
N ALA A 41 -45.41 22.03 3.72
CA ALA A 41 -44.97 23.08 4.61
C ALA A 41 -46.17 23.57 5.44
N SER A 42 -45.93 24.04 6.66
CA SER A 42 -46.89 24.84 7.42
C SER A 42 -46.17 25.90 8.25
N LYS A 43 -46.92 26.86 8.78
CA LYS A 43 -46.44 28.13 9.35
C LYS A 43 -46.60 28.18 10.88
N HIS A 44 -46.23 29.35 11.44
CA HIS A 44 -46.47 29.88 12.79
C HIS A 44 -45.48 29.44 13.88
N VAL A 45 -45.05 30.33 14.79
CA VAL A 45 -45.12 31.82 14.78
C VAL A 45 -43.92 32.38 15.56
N ILE A 46 -43.62 33.68 15.40
CA ILE A 46 -42.65 34.41 16.23
C ILE A 46 -43.43 35.22 17.25
N ASP A 47 -43.01 35.20 18.51
CA ASP A 47 -43.11 36.35 19.41
C ASP A 47 -41.87 36.41 20.32
N HIS A 48 -41.53 37.63 20.76
CA HIS A 48 -40.42 37.95 21.66
C HIS A 48 -40.93 38.08 23.10
N GLU A 49 -40.03 37.91 24.08
CA GLU A 49 -39.90 38.83 25.22
C GLU A 49 -38.50 38.69 25.85
N ASP A 50 -38.00 39.78 26.42
CA ASP A 50 -36.63 39.93 26.96
C ASP A 50 -36.60 39.77 28.50
N GLU A 51 -35.41 39.49 29.07
CA GLU A 51 -34.78 40.33 30.13
C GLU A 51 -33.34 39.83 30.47
N SER A 52 -32.60 40.58 31.31
CA SER A 52 -31.13 40.72 31.21
C SER A 52 -30.32 40.65 32.54
N GLU A 53 -28.99 40.46 32.42
CA GLU A 53 -27.90 40.79 33.40
C GLU A 53 -27.84 39.97 34.74
N GLU A 54 -26.75 39.85 35.54
CA GLU A 54 -25.27 40.06 35.51
C GLU A 54 -24.64 39.01 36.50
N GLU A 55 -23.35 38.72 36.75
CA GLU A 55 -21.98 39.04 36.26
C GLU A 55 -21.14 37.74 36.45
N ALA A 56 -19.82 37.80 36.22
CA ALA A 56 -18.80 36.88 36.75
C ALA A 56 -18.41 37.29 38.21
N PRO A 57 -17.16 37.13 38.78
CA PRO A 57 -15.93 36.52 38.27
C PRO A 57 -15.11 35.60 39.24
N LYS A 58 -14.20 34.81 38.63
CA LYS A 58 -12.85 34.38 39.11
C LYS A 58 -12.63 33.85 40.55
N THR A 59 -11.94 32.70 40.69
CA THR A 59 -10.76 32.57 41.60
C THR A 59 -9.89 31.32 41.30
N LYS A 60 -8.75 31.15 42.00
CA LYS A 60 -7.74 30.08 41.80
C LYS A 60 -7.27 29.43 43.12
N SER A 61 -7.22 28.10 43.17
CA SER A 61 -6.33 27.26 44.01
C SER A 61 -6.40 25.81 43.48
N ARG A 62 -5.40 24.93 43.48
CA ARG A 62 -4.00 24.89 43.97
C ARG A 62 -3.76 24.63 45.47
N THR A 63 -3.88 23.36 45.86
CA THR A 63 -3.21 22.77 47.03
C THR A 63 -2.66 21.37 46.68
N SER A 64 -1.69 20.84 47.43
CA SER A 64 -0.95 19.60 47.11
C SER A 64 -0.26 18.99 48.35
N VAL A 65 0.35 17.80 48.20
CA VAL A 65 1.09 17.02 49.26
C VAL A 65 0.10 16.35 50.26
N SER A 66 0.32 15.18 50.88
CA SER A 66 1.45 14.24 51.12
C SER A 66 1.20 12.83 50.48
N LYS A 67 2.17 11.93 50.19
CA LYS A 67 3.22 11.24 51.01
C LYS A 67 2.64 10.47 52.22
N ARG A 68 3.06 9.23 52.57
CA ARG A 68 3.93 8.20 51.95
C ARG A 68 3.91 6.94 52.84
N ALA A 69 3.79 5.73 52.27
CA ALA A 69 4.17 4.47 52.95
C ALA A 69 4.69 3.43 51.93
N LYS A 70 5.49 2.46 52.39
CA LYS A 70 5.98 1.28 51.64
C LYS A 70 5.79 0.03 52.50
N ASN A 71 5.57 -1.12 51.85
CA ASN A 71 6.09 -2.48 52.14
C ASN A 71 5.24 -3.53 51.38
N SER A 72 5.68 -4.74 51.05
CA SER A 72 7.02 -5.25 50.63
C SER A 72 6.89 -6.75 50.28
N ALA A 73 7.29 -7.17 49.06
CA ALA A 73 7.35 -8.58 48.61
C ALA A 73 5.96 -9.31 48.56
N ASP A 74 5.75 -10.43 47.85
CA ASP A 74 6.54 -11.06 46.76
C ASP A 74 5.61 -11.94 45.88
N GLN A 75 5.90 -12.04 44.56
CA GLN A 75 5.41 -13.07 43.60
C GLN A 75 3.86 -13.22 43.41
N ASP A 76 3.28 -13.75 42.33
CA ASP A 76 3.68 -14.03 40.93
C ASP A 76 2.46 -13.75 40.00
N GLY A 77 2.62 -13.80 38.67
CA GLY A 77 1.50 -14.05 37.75
C GLY A 77 0.76 -12.82 37.21
N SER A 78 1.46 -11.89 36.54
CA SER A 78 0.79 -10.78 35.84
C SER A 78 0.05 -11.25 34.56
N PRO A 79 -1.29 -11.11 34.46
CA PRO A 79 -2.02 -11.56 33.28
C PRO A 79 -1.79 -10.61 32.10
N SER A 80 -1.06 -11.07 31.09
CA SER A 80 -0.79 -10.27 29.88
C SER A 80 -2.11 -9.80 29.21
N THR A 81 -2.39 -8.51 29.28
CA THR A 81 -3.59 -7.89 28.69
C THR A 81 -3.44 -7.81 27.17
N LYS A 82 -3.68 -8.95 26.50
CA LYS A 82 -3.75 -9.07 25.04
C LYS A 82 -4.72 -8.00 24.53
N LYS A 83 -4.19 -6.98 23.84
CA LYS A 83 -4.99 -5.91 23.24
C LYS A 83 -6.14 -6.53 22.43
N PRO A 84 -7.40 -6.05 22.58
CA PRO A 84 -8.55 -6.69 21.96
C PRO A 84 -8.33 -6.77 20.45
N ARG A 85 -8.23 -8.01 19.95
CA ARG A 85 -8.14 -8.30 18.52
C ARG A 85 -9.44 -7.79 17.89
N ALA A 86 -9.32 -6.91 16.88
CA ALA A 86 -10.49 -6.39 16.17
C ALA A 86 -11.40 -7.55 15.75
N LYS A 87 -12.70 -7.47 16.10
CA LYS A 87 -13.67 -8.51 15.75
C LYS A 87 -13.64 -8.68 14.22
N LYS A 88 -13.41 -9.92 13.75
CA LYS A 88 -13.57 -10.22 12.32
C LYS A 88 -15.04 -9.96 11.99
N LEU A 89 -15.27 -9.09 11.00
CA LEU A 89 -16.62 -8.76 10.55
C LEU A 89 -17.29 -10.03 9.97
N GLY A 90 -18.63 -10.06 9.98
CA GLY A 90 -19.40 -11.14 9.35
C GLY A 90 -19.22 -11.17 7.83
N SER A 91 -20.00 -12.00 7.14
CA SER A 91 -20.03 -12.00 5.66
C SER A 91 -20.86 -10.85 5.06
N GLN A 92 -21.67 -10.16 5.87
CA GLN A 92 -22.58 -9.12 5.41
C GLN A 92 -21.97 -7.72 5.52
N PRO A 93 -22.31 -6.79 4.60
CA PRO A 93 -22.00 -5.37 4.75
C PRO A 93 -22.56 -4.78 6.05
N ILE A 94 -21.86 -3.79 6.60
CA ILE A 94 -22.39 -2.91 7.66
C ILE A 94 -22.17 -1.46 7.29
N ILE A 95 -23.01 -0.56 7.80
CA ILE A 95 -22.75 0.88 7.84
C ILE A 95 -22.28 1.19 9.27
N ASP A 96 -21.21 1.97 9.43
CA ASP A 96 -20.73 2.40 10.74
C ASP A 96 -21.38 3.70 11.23
N GLU A 97 -21.11 4.07 12.49
CA GLU A 97 -21.66 5.24 13.18
C GLU A 97 -21.36 6.59 12.48
N ILE A 98 -20.40 6.62 11.54
CA ILE A 98 -20.03 7.80 10.75
C ILE A 98 -20.40 7.64 9.24
N GLY A 99 -21.28 6.69 8.93
CA GLY A 99 -21.91 6.52 7.63
C GLY A 99 -20.99 5.93 6.54
N TRP A 100 -19.95 5.18 6.91
CA TRP A 100 -19.13 4.45 5.95
C TRP A 100 -19.59 2.98 5.85
N THR A 101 -19.90 2.54 4.63
CA THR A 101 -20.22 1.15 4.33
C THR A 101 -18.94 0.31 4.32
N CYS A 102 -18.89 -0.72 5.15
CA CYS A 102 -17.81 -1.70 5.22
C CYS A 102 -18.32 -3.00 4.59
N ILE A 103 -17.73 -3.42 3.47
CA ILE A 103 -18.13 -4.58 2.68
C ILE A 103 -17.04 -5.66 2.84
N PRO A 104 -17.32 -6.75 3.58
CA PRO A 104 -16.40 -7.86 3.75
C PRO A 104 -16.06 -8.54 2.40
N PRO A 105 -14.82 -9.06 2.23
CA PRO A 105 -13.73 -9.09 3.21
C PRO A 105 -12.82 -7.85 3.17
N SER A 106 -12.97 -6.98 2.17
CA SER A 106 -11.85 -6.21 1.59
C SER A 106 -12.18 -4.80 1.08
N LEU A 107 -13.38 -4.27 1.32
CA LEU A 107 -13.79 -2.96 0.79
C LEU A 107 -14.42 -2.06 1.85
N ILE A 108 -14.11 -0.77 1.77
CA ILE A 108 -14.84 0.30 2.46
C ILE A 108 -15.26 1.33 1.41
N CYS A 109 -16.51 1.76 1.42
CA CYS A 109 -17.00 2.84 0.56
C CYS A 109 -17.91 3.83 1.29
N LYS A 110 -18.00 5.05 0.74
CA LYS A 110 -18.94 6.08 1.19
C LYS A 110 -19.16 7.09 0.06
N ASP A 111 -20.40 7.55 -0.08
CA ASP A 111 -20.69 8.74 -0.88
C ASP A 111 -20.75 9.99 0.02
N PHE A 112 -20.15 11.07 -0.47
CA PHE A 112 -20.23 12.41 0.11
C PHE A 112 -21.05 13.27 -0.85
N ASP A 113 -22.35 12.96 -0.93
CA ASP A 113 -23.39 13.70 -1.68
C ASP A 113 -23.09 13.91 -3.18
N SER A 114 -22.31 13.02 -3.81
CA SER A 114 -21.92 13.14 -5.21
C SER A 114 -23.00 12.69 -6.18
N LYS A 115 -23.20 13.46 -7.25
CA LYS A 115 -24.26 13.23 -8.24
C LYS A 115 -23.80 12.18 -9.28
N PRO A 116 -24.63 11.18 -9.62
CA PRO A 116 -24.39 10.30 -10.77
C PRO A 116 -24.14 11.09 -12.06
N SER A 117 -23.17 10.66 -12.87
CA SER A 117 -22.83 11.31 -14.15
C SER A 117 -22.31 10.31 -15.18
N LYS A 118 -22.39 10.68 -16.46
CA LYS A 118 -21.68 9.99 -17.55
C LYS A 118 -20.19 10.30 -17.55
N LYS A 119 -19.78 11.45 -17.01
CA LYS A 119 -18.39 11.88 -16.89
C LYS A 119 -17.85 11.51 -15.52
N ILE A 120 -16.76 10.76 -15.45
CA ILE A 120 -16.10 10.38 -14.20
C ILE A 120 -14.67 10.94 -14.21
N ALA A 121 -14.36 11.80 -13.25
CA ALA A 121 -12.99 12.17 -12.91
C ALA A 121 -12.59 11.38 -11.67
N ALA A 122 -11.74 10.37 -11.86
CA ALA A 122 -11.37 9.43 -10.79
C ALA A 122 -9.91 9.59 -10.36
N PHE A 123 -9.62 9.35 -9.08
CA PHE A 123 -8.33 9.70 -8.46
C PHE A 123 -7.83 8.61 -7.48
N ASP A 124 -6.51 8.42 -7.35
CA ASP A 124 -5.92 7.93 -6.07
C ASP A 124 -5.87 9.08 -5.03
N VAL A 125 -5.28 8.81 -3.86
CA VAL A 125 -5.16 9.69 -2.71
C VAL A 125 -3.69 9.92 -2.36
N ASP A 126 -2.92 8.85 -2.12
CA ASP A 126 -1.67 8.86 -1.35
C ASP A 126 -0.43 9.00 -2.25
N GLY A 127 -0.21 10.23 -2.73
CA GLY A 127 0.78 10.58 -3.76
C GLY A 127 0.15 11.44 -4.86
N THR A 128 -1.18 11.38 -5.00
CA THR A 128 -1.95 12.01 -6.09
C THR A 128 -2.75 13.23 -5.63
N LEU A 129 -3.64 13.09 -4.66
CA LEU A 129 -4.40 14.22 -4.10
C LEU A 129 -3.69 14.83 -2.88
N ILE A 130 -2.96 14.00 -2.13
CA ILE A 130 -2.29 14.38 -0.89
C ILE A 130 -0.88 13.78 -0.80
N HIS A 131 -0.05 14.40 0.04
CA HIS A 131 1.20 13.85 0.57
C HIS A 131 1.17 13.87 2.10
N THR A 132 2.00 13.09 2.76
CA THR A 132 2.10 13.16 4.23
C THR A 132 2.76 14.47 4.67
N LYS A 133 2.33 15.04 5.80
CA LYS A 133 3.02 16.19 6.43
C LYS A 133 4.40 15.76 6.93
N SER A 134 4.52 14.51 7.37
CA SER A 134 5.73 13.94 7.99
C SER A 134 6.75 13.34 7.03
N GLY A 135 6.59 13.54 5.70
CA GLY A 135 7.54 13.07 4.68
C GLY A 135 7.76 11.55 4.68
N SER A 136 6.75 10.79 5.12
CA SER A 136 6.81 9.33 5.23
C SER A 136 5.91 8.68 4.18
N PRO A 137 6.26 7.50 3.61
CA PRO A 137 5.44 6.84 2.59
C PRO A 137 4.03 6.43 3.04
N PHE A 138 3.77 6.43 4.35
CA PHE A 138 2.45 6.16 4.93
C PHE A 138 2.16 7.18 6.04
N ALA A 139 0.92 7.66 6.12
CA ALA A 139 0.47 8.62 7.13
C ALA A 139 0.52 8.01 8.55
N LYS A 140 1.11 8.73 9.51
CA LYS A 140 1.27 8.28 10.90
C LYS A 140 0.00 8.43 11.75
N GLY A 141 -0.93 9.28 11.31
CA GLY A 141 -2.20 9.56 11.96
C GLY A 141 -3.22 10.13 10.95
N PRO A 142 -4.48 10.37 11.36
CA PRO A 142 -5.52 10.88 10.46
C PRO A 142 -5.19 12.26 9.89
N ASP A 143 -4.40 13.08 10.60
CA ASP A 143 -4.06 14.47 10.25
C ASP A 143 -2.69 14.61 9.56
N ASP A 144 -1.96 13.50 9.37
CA ASP A 144 -0.64 13.45 8.71
C ASP A 144 -0.78 13.44 7.17
N TRP A 145 -1.49 14.43 6.65
CA TRP A 145 -1.71 14.67 5.23
C TRP A 145 -1.72 16.16 4.91
N LYS A 146 -1.37 16.54 3.69
CA LYS A 146 -1.60 17.86 3.10
C LYS A 146 -1.90 17.66 1.61
N PHE A 147 -2.56 18.60 0.95
CA PHE A 147 -2.75 18.49 -0.50
C PHE A 147 -1.42 18.38 -1.26
N PHE A 148 -1.47 17.70 -2.41
CA PHE A 148 -0.36 17.55 -3.36
C PHE A 148 0.26 18.90 -3.70
N ASN A 149 -0.59 19.88 -4.00
CA ASN A 149 -0.30 21.32 -3.96
C ASN A 149 -1.61 22.11 -3.72
N LYS A 150 -1.51 23.44 -3.57
CA LYS A 150 -2.64 24.34 -3.31
C LYS A 150 -3.74 24.40 -4.40
N LYS A 151 -3.53 23.82 -5.59
CA LYS A 151 -4.55 23.79 -6.67
C LYS A 151 -5.53 22.63 -6.56
N VAL A 152 -5.25 21.60 -5.75
CA VAL A 152 -6.10 20.40 -5.70
C VAL A 152 -7.58 20.74 -5.38
N PRO A 153 -7.91 21.55 -4.35
CA PRO A 153 -9.30 21.92 -4.07
C PRO A 153 -10.00 22.59 -5.26
N SER A 154 -9.41 23.63 -5.85
CA SER A 154 -10.03 24.37 -6.95
C SER A 154 -10.21 23.52 -8.20
N VAL A 155 -9.25 22.67 -8.55
CA VAL A 155 -9.36 21.80 -9.73
C VAL A 155 -10.43 20.72 -9.55
N LEU A 156 -10.58 20.15 -8.35
CA LEU A 156 -11.69 19.22 -8.07
C LEU A 156 -13.05 19.91 -8.14
N GLN A 157 -13.18 21.11 -7.56
CA GLN A 157 -14.40 21.92 -7.66
C GLN A 157 -14.74 22.31 -9.10
N ASP A 158 -13.74 22.68 -9.91
CA ASP A 158 -13.94 23.06 -11.31
C ASP A 158 -14.29 21.87 -12.20
N LEU A 159 -13.87 20.64 -11.84
CA LEU A 159 -14.34 19.41 -12.48
C LEU A 159 -15.79 19.08 -12.12
N GLU A 160 -16.23 19.27 -10.86
CA GLU A 160 -17.65 19.09 -10.48
C GLU A 160 -18.56 20.05 -11.26
N LYS A 161 -18.16 21.33 -11.36
CA LYS A 161 -18.86 22.36 -12.17
C LYS A 161 -18.96 22.00 -13.66
N GLN A 162 -17.99 21.25 -14.20
CA GLN A 162 -18.00 20.73 -15.57
C GLN A 162 -18.87 19.45 -15.76
N GLY A 163 -19.53 19.00 -14.70
CA GLY A 163 -20.41 17.83 -14.68
C GLY A 163 -19.67 16.50 -14.50
N PHE A 164 -18.40 16.50 -14.09
CA PHE A 164 -17.71 15.28 -13.68
C PHE A 164 -18.16 14.86 -12.28
N ARG A 165 -18.52 13.60 -12.09
CA ARG A 165 -18.55 13.02 -10.75
C ARG A 165 -17.11 12.78 -10.30
N ILE A 166 -16.75 13.33 -9.14
CA ILE A 166 -15.47 13.04 -8.50
C ILE A 166 -15.55 11.67 -7.83
N VAL A 167 -14.63 10.78 -8.17
CA VAL A 167 -14.57 9.42 -7.60
C VAL A 167 -13.16 9.14 -7.08
N ILE A 168 -13.03 8.45 -5.95
CA ILE A 168 -11.75 8.07 -5.35
C ILE A 168 -11.64 6.56 -5.31
N PHE A 169 -10.53 6.03 -5.84
CA PHE A 169 -10.19 4.61 -5.86
C PHE A 169 -8.80 4.42 -5.24
N SER A 170 -8.70 3.95 -3.99
CA SER A 170 -7.41 3.87 -3.28
C SER A 170 -7.09 2.52 -2.62
N ASN A 171 -5.81 2.14 -2.71
CA ASN A 171 -5.28 0.81 -2.40
C ASN A 171 -4.83 0.64 -0.93
N GLN A 172 -5.74 0.83 0.03
CA GLN A 172 -5.50 0.88 1.49
C GLN A 172 -5.19 -0.48 2.18
N GLY A 173 -4.24 -1.24 1.65
CA GLY A 173 -3.85 -2.60 2.10
C GLY A 173 -3.30 -2.70 3.54
N GLY A 174 -3.05 -1.57 4.22
CA GLY A 174 -2.74 -1.54 5.65
C GLY A 174 -3.94 -1.90 6.54
N ILE A 175 -5.18 -1.79 6.03
CA ILE A 175 -6.42 -2.08 6.77
C ILE A 175 -6.71 -3.58 6.82
N LYS A 176 -6.45 -4.31 5.72
CA LYS A 176 -6.82 -5.73 5.56
C LYS A 176 -8.31 -5.94 5.86
N SER A 177 -8.69 -7.09 6.41
CA SER A 177 -10.08 -7.39 6.80
C SER A 177 -10.57 -6.72 8.09
N ALA A 178 -9.79 -5.80 8.68
CA ALA A 178 -10.17 -5.06 9.89
C ALA A 178 -10.87 -3.73 9.54
N LEU A 179 -12.01 -3.82 8.83
CA LEU A 179 -12.70 -2.68 8.19
C LEU A 179 -13.25 -1.61 9.16
N THR A 180 -13.33 -1.93 10.45
CA THR A 180 -13.67 -1.02 11.56
C THR A 180 -12.52 -0.82 12.55
N GLY A 181 -11.33 -1.35 12.27
CA GLY A 181 -10.14 -1.22 13.12
C GLY A 181 -9.45 0.14 12.98
N LYS A 182 -8.45 0.42 13.84
CA LYS A 182 -7.73 1.70 13.87
C LYS A 182 -7.18 2.16 12.50
N ALA A 183 -6.69 1.23 11.68
CA ALA A 183 -6.21 1.56 10.33
C ALA A 183 -7.35 2.11 9.43
N ALA A 184 -8.54 1.51 9.51
CA ALA A 184 -9.71 1.99 8.79
C ALA A 184 -10.18 3.35 9.33
N ALA A 185 -10.25 3.51 10.65
CA ALA A 185 -10.61 4.78 11.28
C ALA A 185 -9.67 5.93 10.86
N ASN A 186 -8.35 5.68 10.83
CA ASN A 186 -7.37 6.64 10.32
C ASN A 186 -7.64 7.01 8.85
N ALA A 187 -7.88 6.04 7.97
CA ALA A 187 -8.11 6.29 6.54
C ALA A 187 -9.44 7.02 6.27
N LYS A 188 -10.52 6.60 6.92
CA LYS A 188 -11.84 7.26 6.90
C LYS A 188 -11.74 8.71 7.38
N GLY A 189 -11.06 8.94 8.51
CA GLY A 189 -10.79 10.28 9.04
C GLY A 189 -10.01 11.16 8.08
N LYS A 190 -8.85 10.70 7.59
CA LYS A 190 -8.00 11.40 6.60
C LYS A 190 -8.80 11.86 5.38
N ILE A 191 -9.58 10.97 4.78
CA ILE A 191 -10.35 11.28 3.56
C ILE A 191 -11.54 12.19 3.87
N SER A 192 -12.20 12.01 5.02
CA SER A 192 -13.32 12.88 5.42
C SER A 192 -12.85 14.31 5.72
N GLN A 193 -11.67 14.49 6.31
CA GLN A 193 -11.01 15.79 6.46
C GLN A 193 -10.63 16.39 5.09
N MET A 194 -9.95 15.60 4.24
CA MET A 194 -9.51 16.02 2.91
C MET A 194 -10.66 16.50 2.02
N LEU A 195 -11.77 15.76 1.95
CA LEU A 195 -12.95 16.17 1.17
C LEU A 195 -13.65 17.40 1.76
N LYS A 196 -13.70 17.52 3.09
CA LYS A 196 -14.23 18.71 3.77
C LYS A 196 -13.40 19.96 3.48
N GLU A 197 -12.07 19.85 3.47
CA GLU A 197 -11.16 20.97 3.15
C GLU A 197 -11.13 21.28 1.65
N ALA A 198 -11.32 20.26 0.79
CA ALA A 198 -11.46 20.44 -0.65
C ALA A 198 -12.83 21.05 -1.05
N GLY A 199 -13.85 20.93 -0.20
CA GLY A 199 -15.19 21.50 -0.44
C GLY A 199 -15.90 20.91 -1.66
N VAL A 200 -15.73 19.61 -1.93
CA VAL A 200 -16.23 18.96 -3.15
C VAL A 200 -16.96 17.63 -2.84
N PRO A 201 -18.16 17.40 -3.41
CA PRO A 201 -18.83 16.10 -3.33
C PRO A 201 -18.05 15.00 -4.04
N ALA A 202 -17.89 13.83 -3.41
CA ALA A 202 -17.15 12.70 -4.00
C ALA A 202 -17.63 11.33 -3.52
N LEU A 203 -17.55 10.33 -4.39
CA LEU A 203 -17.77 8.91 -4.06
C LEU A 203 -16.44 8.22 -3.83
N VAL A 204 -16.27 7.53 -2.70
CA VAL A 204 -15.01 6.94 -2.27
C VAL A 204 -15.09 5.41 -2.17
N PHE A 205 -14.08 4.73 -2.71
CA PHE A 205 -13.83 3.30 -2.53
C PHE A 205 -12.38 3.05 -2.07
N LEU A 206 -12.23 2.19 -1.06
CA LEU A 206 -10.95 1.83 -0.45
C LEU A 206 -10.76 0.31 -0.49
N ALA A 207 -9.94 -0.18 -1.41
CA ALA A 207 -9.58 -1.59 -1.51
C ALA A 207 -8.54 -1.95 -0.42
N THR A 208 -8.97 -2.69 0.59
CA THR A 208 -8.15 -3.10 1.74
C THR A 208 -7.52 -4.48 1.58
N GLY A 209 -8.00 -5.26 0.60
CA GLY A 209 -7.55 -6.61 0.26
C GLY A 209 -6.41 -6.64 -0.78
N GLY A 210 -6.29 -7.82 -1.40
CA GLY A 210 -5.39 -8.15 -2.51
C GLY A 210 -6.11 -8.98 -3.58
N ASP A 211 -7.39 -8.69 -3.75
CA ASP A 211 -8.37 -9.24 -4.68
C ASP A 211 -8.65 -8.25 -5.83
N ASP A 212 -9.54 -8.58 -6.78
CA ASP A 212 -9.80 -7.80 -8.00
C ASP A 212 -10.35 -6.38 -7.75
N LEU A 213 -10.75 -6.07 -6.52
CA LEU A 213 -11.07 -4.72 -6.06
C LEU A 213 -9.82 -3.84 -5.96
N ARG A 214 -8.64 -4.43 -5.76
CA ARG A 214 -7.36 -3.72 -5.65
C ARG A 214 -6.83 -3.37 -7.04
N LYS A 215 -6.51 -2.09 -7.27
CA LYS A 215 -5.83 -1.63 -8.50
C LYS A 215 -4.50 -2.40 -8.67
N PRO A 216 -4.19 -2.97 -9.84
CA PRO A 216 -4.76 -2.63 -11.16
C PRO A 216 -6.05 -3.34 -11.56
N GLY A 217 -6.65 -4.17 -10.70
CA GLY A 217 -7.95 -4.82 -10.93
C GLY A 217 -9.11 -3.82 -11.03
N THR A 218 -10.13 -4.19 -11.81
CA THR A 218 -11.26 -3.33 -12.22
C THR A 218 -12.41 -3.27 -11.21
N GLY A 219 -12.38 -4.06 -10.15
CA GLY A 219 -13.56 -4.33 -9.31
C GLY A 219 -14.22 -3.09 -8.70
N MET A 220 -13.46 -2.09 -8.26
CA MET A 220 -14.05 -0.84 -7.75
C MET A 220 -14.74 -0.01 -8.85
N TRP A 221 -14.22 -0.01 -10.09
CA TRP A 221 -14.87 0.66 -11.22
C TRP A 221 -16.15 -0.08 -11.66
N GLU A 222 -16.12 -1.41 -11.64
CA GLU A 222 -17.29 -2.21 -11.92
C GLU A 222 -18.39 -1.99 -10.88
N LEU A 223 -18.03 -1.89 -9.59
CA LEU A 223 -18.97 -1.60 -8.51
C LEU A 223 -19.55 -0.17 -8.62
N LEU A 224 -18.73 0.82 -9.02
CA LEU A 224 -19.22 2.15 -9.42
C LEU A 224 -20.31 2.03 -10.49
N CYS A 225 -20.05 1.30 -11.58
CA CYS A 225 -20.99 1.18 -12.70
C CYS A 225 -22.27 0.40 -12.35
N LYS A 226 -22.14 -0.70 -11.58
CA LYS A 226 -23.23 -1.63 -11.27
C LYS A 226 -24.19 -1.06 -10.20
N GLU A 227 -23.64 -0.44 -9.15
CA GLU A 227 -24.41 -0.16 -7.92
C GLU A 227 -24.42 1.32 -7.53
N HIS A 228 -23.31 2.06 -7.70
CA HIS A 228 -23.21 3.43 -7.15
C HIS A 228 -23.48 4.57 -8.14
N ASN A 229 -23.51 4.34 -9.46
CA ASN A 229 -23.76 5.39 -10.47
C ASN A 229 -25.23 5.56 -10.89
N GLY A 230 -26.18 5.15 -10.05
CA GLY A 230 -27.61 5.46 -10.23
C GLY A 230 -28.21 4.97 -11.55
N GLY A 231 -27.70 3.86 -12.10
CA GLY A 231 -28.09 3.33 -13.42
C GLY A 231 -27.51 4.10 -14.62
N ILE A 232 -26.77 5.20 -14.41
CA ILE A 232 -26.09 5.91 -15.49
C ILE A 232 -24.81 5.16 -15.88
N ILE A 233 -24.73 4.70 -17.12
CA ILE A 233 -23.52 4.11 -17.69
C ILE A 233 -22.51 5.24 -17.99
N PRO A 234 -21.26 5.19 -17.46
CA PRO A 234 -20.23 6.16 -17.80
C PRO A 234 -19.83 6.13 -19.28
N ASP A 235 -19.65 7.30 -19.87
CA ASP A 235 -19.01 7.44 -21.18
C ASP A 235 -17.49 7.39 -20.99
N LYS A 236 -16.89 6.24 -21.28
CA LYS A 236 -15.44 6.03 -21.10
C LYS A 236 -14.57 7.04 -21.87
N SER A 237 -15.06 7.61 -22.98
CA SER A 237 -14.33 8.64 -23.73
C SER A 237 -14.25 9.98 -22.98
N GLN A 238 -15.20 10.23 -22.08
CA GLN A 238 -15.26 11.40 -21.20
C GLN A 238 -14.84 11.07 -19.75
N CYS A 239 -14.22 9.91 -19.51
CA CYS A 239 -13.74 9.50 -18.19
C CYS A 239 -12.21 9.44 -18.16
N PHE A 240 -11.63 9.76 -17.02
CA PHE A 240 -10.19 9.59 -16.78
C PHE A 240 -9.86 9.22 -15.34
N PHE A 241 -8.71 8.55 -15.17
CA PHE A 241 -8.09 8.30 -13.88
C PHE A 241 -6.82 9.14 -13.72
N VAL A 242 -6.59 9.63 -12.51
CA VAL A 242 -5.37 10.35 -12.10
C VAL A 242 -4.67 9.55 -11.01
N GLY A 243 -3.38 9.28 -11.19
CA GLY A 243 -2.59 8.50 -10.24
C GLY A 243 -1.09 8.74 -10.38
N ASP A 244 -0.35 8.52 -9.29
CA ASP A 244 1.11 8.68 -9.25
C ASP A 244 1.88 7.37 -9.45
N ALA A 245 1.23 6.20 -9.32
CA ALA A 245 1.81 4.92 -9.75
C ALA A 245 1.68 4.77 -11.27
N ALA A 246 2.60 5.41 -12.01
CA ALA A 246 2.56 5.55 -13.47
C ALA A 246 3.69 4.80 -14.21
N GLY A 247 4.57 4.11 -13.49
CA GLY A 247 5.72 3.39 -14.04
C GLY A 247 6.90 4.28 -14.41
N ARG A 248 7.01 5.48 -13.81
CA ARG A 248 8.12 6.42 -14.00
C ARG A 248 9.33 5.98 -13.18
N GLU A 249 10.54 6.34 -13.59
CA GLU A 249 11.78 6.02 -12.84
C GLU A 249 11.80 6.55 -11.38
N SER A 250 10.98 7.57 -11.10
CA SER A 250 10.79 8.16 -9.77
C SER A 250 9.78 7.43 -8.88
N ASP A 251 8.94 6.56 -9.46
CA ASP A 251 7.84 5.92 -8.75
C ASP A 251 8.37 4.78 -7.86
N TRP A 252 7.60 4.40 -6.83
CA TRP A 252 8.07 3.41 -5.87
C TRP A 252 8.19 2.01 -6.50
N MET A 253 9.26 1.27 -6.16
CA MET A 253 9.52 -0.05 -6.76
C MET A 253 8.52 -1.11 -6.28
N ASN A 254 7.83 -1.76 -7.23
CA ASN A 254 7.05 -2.97 -6.98
C ASN A 254 7.98 -4.09 -6.47
N LYS A 255 7.59 -4.78 -5.39
CA LYS A 255 8.42 -5.77 -4.68
C LYS A 255 8.38 -7.17 -5.29
N GLU A 256 7.39 -7.43 -6.13
CA GLU A 256 7.22 -8.69 -6.86
C GLU A 256 7.91 -8.62 -8.22
N THR A 257 7.68 -7.55 -9.00
CA THR A 257 8.27 -7.39 -10.35
C THR A 257 9.64 -6.71 -10.36
N ASN A 258 10.03 -6.00 -9.29
CA ASN A 258 11.23 -5.14 -9.23
C ASN A 258 11.29 -4.08 -10.35
N LEU A 259 10.12 -3.62 -10.82
CA LEU A 259 9.94 -2.47 -11.72
C LEU A 259 9.27 -1.30 -10.96
N PRO A 260 9.36 -0.05 -11.44
CA PRO A 260 8.60 1.06 -10.85
C PRO A 260 7.09 0.80 -10.95
N ALA A 261 6.34 1.16 -9.90
CA ALA A 261 4.92 0.84 -9.82
C ALA A 261 4.08 1.66 -10.80
N ASP A 262 3.23 0.97 -11.55
CA ASP A 262 2.37 1.49 -12.61
C ASP A 262 0.88 1.14 -12.38
N THR A 263 0.50 0.79 -11.14
CA THR A 263 -0.82 0.23 -10.81
C THR A 263 -1.99 1.16 -11.13
N ASP A 264 -1.78 2.47 -11.18
CA ASP A 264 -2.82 3.45 -11.51
C ASP A 264 -3.00 3.58 -13.03
N LYS A 265 -1.89 3.57 -13.76
CA LYS A 265 -1.85 3.55 -15.22
C LYS A 265 -2.44 2.24 -15.78
N GLN A 266 -2.08 1.11 -15.17
CA GLN A 266 -2.69 -0.18 -15.50
C GLN A 266 -4.18 -0.22 -15.15
N PHE A 267 -4.61 0.33 -14.00
CA PHE A 267 -6.05 0.42 -13.68
C PHE A 267 -6.82 1.21 -14.74
N ALA A 268 -6.32 2.37 -15.16
CA ALA A 268 -6.94 3.17 -16.21
C ALA A 268 -7.03 2.42 -17.55
N ALA A 269 -5.96 1.71 -17.93
CA ALA A 269 -5.91 0.89 -19.14
C ALA A 269 -6.88 -0.31 -19.09
N ASN A 270 -6.93 -1.04 -17.97
CA ASN A 270 -7.82 -2.19 -17.76
C ASN A 270 -9.30 -1.76 -17.74
N VAL A 271 -9.60 -0.60 -17.18
CA VAL A 271 -10.93 0.02 -17.24
C VAL A 271 -11.22 0.55 -18.65
N GLY A 272 -10.22 0.95 -19.42
CA GLY A 272 -10.35 1.52 -20.77
C GLY A 272 -10.77 3.00 -20.74
N ILE A 273 -10.16 3.79 -19.87
CA ILE A 273 -10.38 5.25 -19.72
C ILE A 273 -9.05 6.01 -19.81
N GLY A 274 -9.11 7.33 -19.98
CA GLY A 274 -7.91 8.16 -20.04
C GLY A 274 -7.07 8.09 -18.76
N PHE A 275 -5.74 8.22 -18.87
CA PHE A 275 -4.84 8.32 -17.72
C PHE A 275 -4.12 9.68 -17.70
N LYS A 276 -3.84 10.19 -16.49
CA LYS A 276 -3.05 11.40 -16.22
C LYS A 276 -2.20 11.19 -14.97
N VAL A 277 -1.03 11.83 -14.91
CA VAL A 277 -0.31 11.98 -13.64
C VAL A 277 -0.81 13.22 -12.89
N PRO A 278 -0.70 13.30 -11.55
CA PRO A 278 -1.15 14.49 -10.81
C PRO A 278 -0.45 15.78 -11.26
N GLU A 279 0.78 15.69 -11.77
CA GLU A 279 1.50 16.84 -12.34
C GLU A 279 0.79 17.44 -13.57
N ASP A 280 0.13 16.64 -14.41
CA ASP A 280 -0.57 17.12 -15.62
C ASP A 280 -1.79 18.01 -15.29
N LEU A 281 -2.39 17.77 -14.12
CA LEU A 281 -3.67 18.33 -13.72
C LEU A 281 -3.53 19.41 -12.64
N PHE A 282 -2.60 19.23 -11.71
CA PHE A 282 -2.36 20.16 -10.60
C PHE A 282 -1.09 21.00 -10.79
N GLY A 283 -0.18 20.63 -11.70
CA GLY A 283 1.17 21.22 -11.82
C GLY A 283 2.15 20.65 -10.80
N THR A 284 3.24 21.36 -10.50
CA THR A 284 4.30 20.86 -9.61
C THR A 284 3.81 20.56 -8.18
N SER A 285 4.23 19.43 -7.60
CA SER A 285 4.00 19.07 -6.20
C SER A 285 4.67 20.05 -5.22
N GLU A 286 4.03 20.29 -4.08
CA GLU A 286 4.58 21.02 -2.93
C GLU A 286 5.26 20.09 -1.90
N ALA A 287 5.42 18.79 -2.19
CA ALA A 287 6.30 17.95 -1.37
C ALA A 287 7.75 18.43 -1.52
N LYS A 288 8.44 18.66 -0.39
CA LYS A 288 9.90 18.60 -0.39
C LYS A 288 10.26 17.19 -0.83
N LYS A 289 10.94 17.04 -1.97
CA LYS A 289 11.32 15.74 -2.52
C LYS A 289 12.02 14.92 -1.44
N ILE A 290 11.34 13.89 -0.94
CA ILE A 290 12.01 12.76 -0.31
C ILE A 290 12.92 12.22 -1.41
N PRO A 291 14.25 12.09 -1.20
CA PRO A 291 15.11 11.46 -2.20
C PRO A 291 14.51 10.10 -2.56
N PRO A 292 14.41 9.73 -3.85
CA PRO A 292 13.90 8.42 -4.23
C PRO A 292 14.70 7.37 -3.48
N ALA A 293 14.01 6.42 -2.84
CA ALA A 293 14.67 5.39 -2.03
C ALA A 293 15.78 4.76 -2.87
N PRO A 294 17.05 4.83 -2.44
CA PRO A 294 18.19 4.77 -3.35
C PRO A 294 18.10 3.50 -4.19
N ALA A 295 18.05 3.68 -5.51
CA ALA A 295 17.82 2.60 -6.45
C ALA A 295 18.79 1.45 -6.18
N ASN A 296 18.32 0.21 -6.26
CA ASN A 296 19.15 -1.00 -6.22
C ASN A 296 20.02 -1.08 -7.49
N LYS A 297 20.90 -0.10 -7.73
CA LYS A 297 22.09 -0.33 -8.52
C LYS A 297 22.87 -1.43 -7.82
N GLY A 298 23.24 -2.47 -8.56
CA GLY A 298 24.15 -3.53 -8.12
C GLY A 298 25.58 -3.02 -7.95
N ALA A 299 25.76 -1.88 -7.27
CA ALA A 299 27.06 -1.37 -6.91
C ALA A 299 27.68 -2.33 -5.91
N THR A 300 28.62 -3.14 -6.38
CA THR A 300 29.64 -3.74 -5.53
C THR A 300 30.47 -2.62 -4.92
N THR A 301 29.97 -2.02 -3.83
CA THR A 301 30.77 -1.18 -2.95
C THR A 301 31.97 -1.99 -2.52
N ASP A 302 33.15 -1.58 -2.96
CA ASP A 302 34.40 -2.07 -2.39
C ASP A 302 34.47 -1.56 -0.94
N LEU A 303 34.34 -2.49 0.00
CA LEU A 303 34.36 -2.19 1.43
C LEU A 303 35.79 -2.14 1.98
N SER A 304 36.80 -2.57 1.22
CA SER A 304 38.19 -2.75 1.70
C SER A 304 38.85 -1.47 2.20
N SER A 305 38.46 -0.31 1.65
CA SER A 305 38.98 1.01 2.00
C SER A 305 38.23 1.71 3.14
N ASN A 306 37.17 1.10 3.71
CA ASN A 306 36.37 1.72 4.75
C ASN A 306 36.93 1.44 6.16
N THR A 307 36.93 2.45 7.04
CA THR A 307 37.37 2.34 8.45
C THR A 307 36.65 1.25 9.26
N ASN A 308 35.46 0.83 8.80
CA ASN A 308 34.61 -0.19 9.41
C ASN A 308 34.44 -1.46 8.53
N ALA A 309 35.36 -1.69 7.57
CA ALA A 309 35.30 -2.76 6.56
C ALA A 309 34.87 -4.14 7.10
N GLU A 310 35.41 -4.54 8.26
CA GLU A 310 35.17 -5.85 8.88
C GLU A 310 33.69 -6.02 9.27
N ILE A 311 33.14 -5.06 10.01
CA ILE A 311 31.72 -5.04 10.43
C ILE A 311 30.78 -4.95 9.22
N LEU A 312 31.15 -4.13 8.22
CA LEU A 312 30.38 -3.99 6.99
C LEU A 312 30.34 -5.29 6.17
N THR A 313 31.45 -6.03 6.15
CA THR A 313 31.56 -7.33 5.48
C THR A 313 30.73 -8.39 6.20
N ILE A 314 30.75 -8.43 7.53
CA ILE A 314 29.90 -9.31 8.36
C ILE A 314 28.41 -9.09 8.07
N PHE A 315 27.94 -7.83 8.06
CA PHE A 315 26.54 -7.55 7.73
C PHE A 315 26.19 -7.83 6.27
N LYS A 316 27.15 -7.73 5.34
CA LYS A 316 26.97 -8.12 3.94
C LYS A 316 26.83 -9.64 3.80
N GLU A 317 27.72 -10.44 4.37
CA GLU A 317 27.64 -11.91 4.33
C GLU A 317 26.34 -12.43 4.95
N LEU A 318 25.93 -11.88 6.10
CA LEU A 318 24.66 -12.21 6.74
C LEU A 318 23.45 -11.79 5.88
N SER A 319 23.48 -10.57 5.30
CA SER A 319 22.48 -10.09 4.34
C SER A 319 22.31 -11.08 3.18
N ASP A 320 23.41 -11.41 2.53
CA ASP A 320 23.41 -12.17 1.29
C ASP A 320 23.04 -13.64 1.53
N HIS A 321 23.42 -14.22 2.68
CA HIS A 321 22.91 -15.51 3.11
C HIS A 321 21.38 -15.48 3.35
N TYR A 322 20.86 -14.50 4.09
CA TYR A 322 19.41 -14.41 4.34
C TYR A 322 18.58 -14.03 3.10
N PHE A 323 19.19 -13.51 2.04
CA PHE A 323 18.54 -13.46 0.71
C PHE A 323 18.56 -14.83 0.00
N SER A 324 19.62 -15.64 0.18
CA SER A 324 19.75 -16.97 -0.44
C SER A 324 18.83 -18.05 0.16
N THR A 325 18.40 -17.93 1.42
CA THR A 325 17.58 -18.94 2.10
C THR A 325 16.08 -18.92 1.74
N GLY A 326 15.62 -17.94 0.95
CA GLY A 326 14.24 -17.91 0.39
C GLY A 326 13.08 -17.65 1.36
N GLU A 327 13.21 -17.89 2.67
CA GLU A 327 12.11 -17.67 3.62
C GLU A 327 11.69 -16.19 3.76
N ASP A 328 10.39 -15.92 3.91
CA ASP A 328 9.88 -14.57 4.23
C ASP A 328 10.50 -13.98 5.51
N LYS A 329 10.68 -14.80 6.54
CA LYS A 329 11.30 -14.39 7.82
C LYS A 329 12.77 -14.02 7.64
N ALA A 330 13.50 -14.79 6.84
CA ALA A 330 14.87 -14.49 6.44
C ALA A 330 14.95 -13.17 5.66
N ARG A 331 14.06 -12.95 4.69
CA ARG A 331 14.02 -11.74 3.85
C ARG A 331 13.88 -10.45 4.68
N PHE A 332 13.21 -10.49 5.84
CA PHE A 332 13.19 -9.36 6.78
C PHE A 332 14.54 -9.12 7.48
N LYS A 333 15.26 -10.18 7.92
CA LYS A 333 16.63 -10.05 8.43
C LYS A 333 17.58 -9.52 7.35
N ALA A 334 17.51 -10.06 6.14
CA ALA A 334 18.33 -9.67 5.00
C ALA A 334 18.23 -8.17 4.68
N VAL A 335 16.99 -7.66 4.56
CA VAL A 335 16.72 -6.23 4.31
C VAL A 335 17.15 -5.35 5.49
N ALA A 336 17.10 -5.85 6.74
CA ALA A 336 17.62 -5.12 7.89
C ALA A 336 19.15 -5.02 7.85
N PHE A 337 19.86 -6.12 7.61
CA PHE A 337 21.33 -6.12 7.53
C PHE A 337 21.86 -5.34 6.33
N LYS A 338 21.22 -5.43 5.15
CA LYS A 338 21.57 -4.58 3.99
C LYS A 338 21.46 -3.08 4.33
N LYS A 339 20.43 -2.67 5.08
CA LYS A 339 20.29 -1.27 5.56
C LYS A 339 21.38 -0.87 6.55
N VAL A 340 21.84 -1.78 7.40
CA VAL A 340 22.97 -1.53 8.32
C VAL A 340 24.24 -1.25 7.52
N VAL A 341 24.55 -2.05 6.48
CA VAL A 341 25.68 -1.76 5.58
C VAL A 341 25.54 -0.37 4.96
N SER A 342 24.39 -0.07 4.34
CA SER A 342 24.14 1.24 3.70
C SER A 342 24.24 2.43 4.65
N ALA A 343 23.93 2.25 5.94
CA ALA A 343 23.97 3.32 6.93
C ALA A 343 25.35 3.48 7.59
N LEU A 344 26.08 2.38 7.81
CA LEU A 344 27.39 2.39 8.46
C LEU A 344 28.56 2.66 7.50
N VAL A 345 28.40 2.46 6.18
CA VAL A 345 29.39 2.90 5.17
C VAL A 345 29.71 4.39 5.31
N SER A 346 28.71 5.21 5.65
CA SER A 346 28.84 6.66 5.84
C SER A 346 29.14 7.08 7.29
N PHE A 347 29.43 6.15 8.19
CA PHE A 347 29.73 6.47 9.60
C PHE A 347 31.19 6.93 9.75
N PRO A 348 31.47 8.16 10.22
CA PRO A 348 32.78 8.81 10.07
C PRO A 348 33.85 8.39 11.07
N GLN A 349 33.53 7.50 12.02
CA GLN A 349 34.47 7.03 13.05
C GLN A 349 34.63 5.50 12.97
N LYS A 350 35.73 4.96 13.54
CA LYS A 350 35.80 3.52 13.80
C LYS A 350 34.77 3.15 14.88
N ILE A 351 33.94 2.15 14.58
CA ILE A 351 32.95 1.60 15.50
C ILE A 351 33.70 0.86 16.62
N CYS A 352 33.39 1.22 17.86
CA CYS A 352 34.03 0.66 19.05
C CYS A 352 33.08 0.70 20.25
N THR A 353 33.46 0.06 21.36
CA THR A 353 32.61 -0.08 22.55
C THR A 353 32.19 1.25 23.19
N SER A 354 32.96 2.33 22.99
CA SER A 354 32.67 3.66 23.53
C SER A 354 31.65 4.47 22.71
N ASN A 355 31.61 4.34 21.37
CA ASN A 355 30.69 5.10 20.49
C ASN A 355 29.41 4.32 20.10
N LEU A 356 29.12 3.18 20.75
CA LEU A 356 27.89 2.39 20.54
C LEU A 356 26.57 3.17 20.71
N LYS A 357 26.58 4.28 21.46
CA LYS A 357 25.40 5.16 21.60
C LYS A 357 25.09 5.87 20.27
N ASP A 358 26.12 6.35 19.59
CA ASP A 358 26.02 7.10 18.34
C ASP A 358 25.69 6.14 17.19
N VAL A 359 26.31 4.95 17.18
CA VAL A 359 25.98 3.85 16.25
C VAL A 359 24.51 3.42 16.39
N ASN A 360 23.97 3.35 17.61
CA ASN A 360 22.54 3.08 17.86
C ASN A 360 21.61 4.27 17.48
N ALA A 361 22.14 5.48 17.32
CA ALA A 361 21.38 6.64 16.83
C ALA A 361 21.32 6.71 15.29
N VAL A 362 22.15 5.94 14.56
CA VAL A 362 22.15 5.90 13.10
C VAL A 362 20.83 5.30 12.56
N GLN A 363 20.10 6.08 11.76
CA GLN A 363 18.84 5.66 11.16
C GLN A 363 19.01 4.43 10.25
N GLY A 364 18.58 3.27 10.73
CA GLY A 364 18.69 1.99 10.04
C GLY A 364 19.29 0.88 10.92
N VAL A 365 20.04 1.25 11.96
CA VAL A 365 20.58 0.32 12.93
C VAL A 365 19.50 -0.04 13.96
N GLY A 366 19.18 -1.33 14.07
CA GLY A 366 18.15 -1.86 14.98
C GLY A 366 18.74 -2.58 16.19
N LYS A 367 17.90 -2.90 17.19
CA LYS A 367 18.34 -3.65 18.39
C LYS A 367 19.05 -4.98 18.08
N GLY A 368 18.59 -5.71 17.06
CA GLY A 368 19.25 -6.94 16.60
C GLY A 368 20.61 -6.68 15.94
N SER A 369 20.71 -5.62 15.14
CA SER A 369 21.97 -5.14 14.56
C SER A 369 22.97 -4.74 15.65
N MET A 370 22.52 -4.03 16.69
CA MET A 370 23.36 -3.68 17.84
C MET A 370 23.83 -4.88 18.65
N ALA A 371 23.08 -6.00 18.66
CA ALA A 371 23.54 -7.24 19.28
C ALA A 371 24.71 -7.83 18.47
N VAL A 372 24.58 -7.94 17.15
CA VAL A 372 25.63 -8.44 16.24
C VAL A 372 26.90 -7.55 16.29
N ILE A 373 26.74 -6.22 16.37
CA ILE A 373 27.88 -5.28 16.52
C ILE A 373 28.60 -5.50 17.84
N LYS A 374 27.86 -5.69 18.94
CA LYS A 374 28.44 -5.97 20.27
C LYS A 374 29.15 -7.30 20.30
N GLU A 375 28.50 -8.37 19.83
CA GLU A 375 29.07 -9.71 19.76
C GLU A 375 30.41 -9.71 19.02
N TYR A 376 30.49 -9.00 17.89
CA TYR A 376 31.73 -8.82 17.16
C TYR A 376 32.79 -8.00 17.92
N LEU A 377 32.43 -6.90 18.56
CA LEU A 377 33.36 -6.08 19.34
C LEU A 377 33.83 -6.75 20.65
N GLU A 378 33.03 -7.67 21.19
CA GLU A 378 33.29 -8.39 22.45
C GLU A 378 34.06 -9.71 22.21
N THR A 379 33.89 -10.35 21.05
CA THR A 379 34.47 -11.68 20.75
C THR A 379 35.37 -11.76 19.51
N GLY A 380 35.39 -10.71 18.67
CA GLY A 380 36.06 -10.72 17.36
C GLY A 380 35.35 -11.56 16.28
N LYS A 381 34.19 -12.15 16.58
CA LYS A 381 33.44 -13.05 15.70
C LYS A 381 31.92 -12.85 15.84
N VAL A 382 31.15 -13.52 14.99
CA VAL A 382 29.67 -13.62 15.10
C VAL A 382 29.29 -15.09 14.89
N GLN A 383 28.73 -15.74 15.92
CA GLN A 383 28.45 -17.18 15.94
C GLN A 383 27.47 -17.59 14.82
N GLU A 384 26.48 -16.74 14.53
CA GLU A 384 25.53 -16.94 13.42
C GLU A 384 26.28 -17.01 12.08
N LEU A 385 27.26 -16.13 11.85
CA LEU A 385 28.05 -16.10 10.62
C LEU A 385 29.08 -17.23 10.53
N GLU A 386 29.77 -17.56 11.62
CA GLU A 386 30.72 -18.68 11.65
C GLU A 386 30.01 -20.02 11.37
N THR A 387 28.76 -20.19 11.85
CA THR A 387 27.91 -21.35 11.51
C THR A 387 27.53 -21.38 10.02
N ILE A 388 27.24 -20.21 9.43
CA ILE A 388 26.96 -20.07 7.98
C ILE A 388 28.20 -20.35 7.13
N ARG A 389 29.40 -20.01 7.61
CA ARG A 389 30.68 -20.30 6.96
C ARG A 389 31.01 -21.80 7.05
N ALA A 390 30.90 -22.40 8.24
CA ALA A 390 31.14 -23.83 8.44
C ALA A 390 30.20 -24.71 7.61
N SER A 391 28.92 -24.36 7.50
CA SER A 391 27.95 -25.08 6.66
C SER A 391 28.14 -24.88 5.15
N LYS A 392 28.98 -23.94 4.71
CA LYS A 392 29.40 -23.77 3.31
C LYS A 392 30.74 -24.44 2.99
N GLY A 393 31.63 -24.63 3.98
CA GLY A 393 32.97 -25.21 3.81
C GLY A 393 33.02 -26.75 3.71
N GLY A 394 31.91 -27.39 3.32
CA GLY A 394 31.69 -28.83 3.47
C GLY A 394 32.35 -29.76 2.43
N VAL A 395 33.42 -29.35 1.75
CA VAL A 395 34.24 -30.24 0.87
C VAL A 395 35.71 -29.86 0.98
N SER A 396 36.54 -30.85 1.30
CA SER A 396 38.02 -30.90 1.22
C SER A 396 38.82 -29.67 1.69
N GLU A 397 39.57 -29.85 2.79
CA GLU A 397 41.02 -30.03 2.65
C GLU A 397 41.54 -31.01 3.70
N GLU A 398 42.63 -31.72 3.38
CA GLU A 398 43.12 -32.92 4.08
C GLU A 398 44.37 -32.60 4.94
N GLU A 399 44.76 -33.48 5.87
CA GLU A 399 45.81 -33.20 6.85
C GLU A 399 47.20 -32.98 6.21
N ALA A 400 47.84 -31.85 6.56
CA ALA A 400 49.20 -31.56 6.11
C ALA A 400 50.27 -32.30 6.95
N LYS A 401 51.03 -33.21 6.32
CA LYS A 401 52.34 -33.70 6.80
C LYS A 401 53.34 -33.88 5.64
N PRO A 402 54.66 -33.95 5.91
CA PRO A 402 55.65 -33.27 5.07
C PRO A 402 56.29 -34.12 3.97
N THR A 403 56.98 -33.40 3.08
CA THR A 403 57.73 -33.90 1.92
C THR A 403 59.09 -34.52 2.28
N GLU A 404 59.34 -35.73 1.79
CA GLU A 404 60.62 -36.12 1.17
C GLU A 404 60.29 -36.71 -0.21
N GLY A 405 61.23 -36.72 -1.16
CA GLY A 405 60.94 -37.10 -2.55
C GLY A 405 62.03 -37.96 -3.20
N VAL A 406 61.77 -38.50 -4.41
CA VAL A 406 62.82 -39.07 -5.27
C VAL A 406 62.45 -39.03 -6.78
N VAL A 407 63.39 -38.50 -7.54
CA VAL A 407 63.78 -38.67 -8.97
C VAL A 407 62.93 -39.56 -9.93
N ALA A 408 62.30 -38.87 -10.89
CA ALA A 408 62.25 -39.07 -12.36
C ALA A 408 62.05 -40.45 -13.05
N LYS A 409 60.99 -40.51 -13.89
CA LYS A 409 60.90 -40.89 -15.34
C LYS A 409 59.40 -40.90 -15.71
N GLY A 410 58.92 -40.64 -16.93
CA GLY A 410 59.56 -40.37 -18.22
C GLY A 410 58.72 -41.03 -19.34
N GLY A 411 57.92 -40.26 -20.08
CA GLY A 411 57.00 -40.76 -21.11
C GLY A 411 56.31 -39.64 -21.89
N ASP A 412 56.01 -39.90 -23.17
CA ASP A 412 55.56 -38.92 -24.18
C ASP A 412 54.13 -39.27 -24.70
N VAL A 413 53.66 -38.54 -25.72
CA VAL A 413 52.60 -38.85 -26.71
C VAL A 413 51.31 -38.00 -26.65
N SER A 414 51.39 -36.83 -27.32
CA SER A 414 50.39 -36.23 -28.24
C SER A 414 49.09 -35.56 -27.73
N HIS A 415 48.76 -34.43 -28.37
CA HIS A 415 47.44 -33.79 -28.40
C HIS A 415 46.55 -34.35 -29.53
N PRO A 416 45.23 -34.12 -29.44
CA PRO A 416 44.61 -33.30 -30.50
C PRO A 416 43.72 -32.16 -30.00
N ALA A 417 43.42 -31.20 -30.89
CA ALA A 417 42.69 -29.95 -30.62
C ALA A 417 41.15 -30.07 -30.73
N PRO A 418 40.37 -29.15 -30.09
CA PRO A 418 38.90 -29.17 -30.14
C PRO A 418 38.34 -28.72 -31.50
N LYS A 419 37.16 -29.23 -31.87
CA LYS A 419 36.44 -28.90 -33.11
C LYS A 419 35.39 -27.81 -32.89
N SER A 420 35.30 -26.86 -33.82
CA SER A 420 34.17 -25.93 -33.96
C SER A 420 33.08 -26.49 -34.88
N VAL A 421 31.81 -26.27 -34.55
CA VAL A 421 30.69 -26.30 -35.50
C VAL A 421 29.74 -25.15 -35.15
N ALA A 422 29.39 -24.33 -36.15
CA ALA A 422 28.33 -23.35 -36.06
C ALA A 422 27.07 -23.87 -36.76
N ALA A 423 25.89 -23.52 -36.25
CA ALA A 423 24.60 -23.84 -36.87
C ALA A 423 23.75 -22.58 -36.98
N ALA A 424 23.30 -22.26 -38.18
CA ALA A 424 22.41 -21.13 -38.44
C ALA A 424 20.94 -21.58 -38.39
N VAL A 425 20.05 -20.67 -37.97
CA VAL A 425 18.59 -20.86 -38.07
C VAL A 425 18.03 -19.78 -38.98
N ALA A 426 17.37 -20.21 -40.07
CA ALA A 426 16.81 -19.30 -41.06
C ALA A 426 15.37 -18.90 -40.73
N PHE A 427 15.05 -17.62 -40.89
CA PHE A 427 13.67 -17.14 -40.94
C PHE A 427 12.98 -17.63 -42.22
N LYS A 428 11.68 -17.94 -42.15
CA LYS A 428 10.85 -18.18 -43.33
C LYS A 428 9.53 -17.44 -43.20
N PHE A 429 9.30 -16.49 -44.10
CA PHE A 429 8.00 -15.86 -44.32
C PHE A 429 7.18 -16.71 -45.29
N MET A 430 5.89 -16.89 -44.98
CA MET A 430 4.76 -16.93 -45.91
C MET A 430 3.46 -16.78 -45.11
#